data_AF-A0A0Q4INB8-F1
#
_entry.id   AF-A0A0Q4INB8-F1
#
_cell.length_a   1.000
_cell.length_b   1.000
_cell.length_c   1.000
_cell.angle_alpha   90.00
_cell.angle_beta   90.00
_cell.angle_gamma   90.00
#
_symmetry.space_group_name_H-M   'P 1'
#
loop_
_entity.id
_entity.type
_entity.pdbx_description
1 polymer ?
#
loop_
_entity_poly.entity_id
_entity_poly.type
_entity_poly.pdbx_seq_one_letter_code
_entity_poly.pdbx_strand_id
1 'polypeptide(L)'
;MFGSLWKRIFGNRTAGNDPICEAKDAVPALSPNASYDPVAALRDLVRRDVAGGFFDDDAILTNANDVFEEELPRPLLRVEASAALRAALADHRAAERDWSDMTDCDRLDAAFDALETEGIVARQNFTCCGTCGASEIWDEIETAQAEGVAVEGYAFFHMQDTESAVEGHGLYLNYGACEQGEEAAVAIGHRIVEQLEAHGLTTQWDGQLEQRIGVSLEWKKRRSAVLIQD
;
A
#
# COMPACT_ATOMS: atom_id res chain seq x y z
N MET A 1 -8.18 -23.10 -17.82
CA MET A 1 -6.85 -22.72 -17.27
C MET A 1 -6.72 -21.19 -17.17
N PHE A 2 -7.75 -20.51 -16.63
CA PHE A 2 -7.81 -19.04 -16.55
C PHE A 2 -7.91 -18.50 -15.10
N GLY A 3 -8.16 -19.35 -14.10
CA GLY A 3 -8.02 -18.98 -12.68
C GLY A 3 -6.57 -18.87 -12.18
N SER A 4 -5.58 -18.84 -13.09
CA SER A 4 -4.15 -18.85 -12.74
C SER A 4 -3.52 -17.46 -12.73
N LEU A 5 -4.10 -16.45 -13.40
CA LEU A 5 -3.55 -15.10 -13.40
C LEU A 5 -3.90 -14.38 -12.08
N TRP A 6 -5.15 -14.49 -11.62
CA TRP A 6 -5.58 -13.99 -10.31
C TRP A 6 -4.80 -14.64 -9.16
N LYS A 7 -4.52 -15.96 -9.23
CA LYS A 7 -3.65 -16.65 -8.25
C LYS A 7 -2.17 -16.28 -8.36
N ARG A 8 -1.70 -15.76 -9.50
CA ARG A 8 -0.31 -15.33 -9.71
C ARG A 8 -0.07 -13.88 -9.31
N ILE A 9 -1.08 -13.04 -9.44
CA ILE A 9 -1.06 -11.64 -8.98
C ILE A 9 -1.39 -11.57 -7.48
N PHE A 10 -2.37 -12.35 -7.00
CA PHE A 10 -2.87 -12.35 -5.63
C PHE A 10 -2.55 -13.66 -4.91
N GLY A 11 -1.26 -14.03 -4.87
CA GLY A 11 -0.74 -15.28 -4.30
C GLY A 11 -1.52 -15.86 -3.11
N ASN A 12 -1.66 -17.18 -3.11
CA ASN A 12 -2.29 -17.96 -2.04
C ASN A 12 -1.71 -17.51 -0.68
N ARG A 13 -2.55 -17.09 0.28
CA ARG A 13 -2.15 -16.86 1.67
C ARG A 13 -1.39 -18.09 2.18
N THR A 14 -0.06 -18.06 2.13
CA THR A 14 0.80 -19.00 2.83
C THR A 14 0.91 -18.46 4.24
N ALA A 15 0.34 -19.19 5.18
CA ALA A 15 0.54 -18.96 6.60
C ALA A 15 2.05 -19.00 6.89
N GLY A 16 2.63 -17.80 7.01
CA GLY A 16 3.88 -17.59 7.74
C GLY A 16 3.62 -17.97 9.19
N ASN A 17 4.46 -18.84 9.71
CA ASN A 17 4.30 -19.50 10.98
C ASN A 17 4.86 -18.60 12.09
N ASP A 18 4.13 -17.56 12.49
CA ASP A 18 4.46 -16.72 13.64
C ASP A 18 3.59 -17.13 14.84
N PRO A 19 4.19 -17.47 15.99
CA PRO A 19 3.43 -17.78 17.19
C PRO A 19 3.11 -16.49 17.94
N ILE A 20 1.87 -16.42 18.46
CA ILE A 20 1.37 -15.60 19.60
C ILE A 20 0.20 -14.67 19.22
N CYS A 21 -1.03 -15.17 19.46
CA CYS A 21 -2.08 -14.59 20.31
C CYS A 21 -3.46 -15.18 19.96
N GLU A 22 -3.92 -16.15 20.76
CA GLU A 22 -5.29 -16.67 20.71
C GLU A 22 -6.28 -15.61 21.22
N ALA A 23 -7.03 -15.01 20.31
CA ALA A 23 -8.34 -14.42 20.60
C ALA A 23 -9.37 -15.10 19.68
N LYS A 24 -10.16 -16.00 20.26
CA LYS A 24 -11.27 -16.69 19.58
C LYS A 24 -12.46 -15.74 19.46
N ASP A 25 -12.50 -14.95 18.40
CA ASP A 25 -13.74 -14.45 17.84
C ASP A 25 -14.02 -15.17 16.53
N ALA A 26 -15.20 -15.80 16.45
CA ALA A 26 -15.57 -16.68 15.36
C ALA A 26 -15.74 -15.86 14.07
N VAL A 27 -14.78 -15.99 13.15
CA VAL A 27 -14.92 -15.52 11.77
C VAL A 27 -16.13 -16.23 11.16
N PRO A 28 -17.16 -15.52 10.65
CA PRO A 28 -18.27 -16.17 9.97
C PRO A 28 -17.73 -16.94 8.77
N ALA A 29 -17.98 -18.25 8.75
CA ALA A 29 -17.53 -19.15 7.70
C ALA A 29 -18.11 -18.69 6.35
N LEU A 30 -17.24 -18.23 5.45
CA LEU A 30 -17.58 -18.00 4.05
C LEU A 30 -18.15 -19.30 3.46
N SER A 31 -19.33 -19.20 2.85
CA SER A 31 -20.03 -20.35 2.27
C SER A 31 -19.20 -20.95 1.12
N PRO A 32 -19.03 -22.29 1.02
CA PRO A 32 -18.08 -22.92 0.10
C PRO A 32 -18.40 -22.84 -1.41
N ASN A 33 -19.38 -22.04 -1.83
CA ASN A 33 -20.03 -22.14 -3.15
C ASN A 33 -20.32 -20.80 -3.85
N ALA A 34 -19.70 -19.69 -3.45
CA ALA A 34 -19.78 -18.47 -4.25
C ALA A 34 -19.01 -18.68 -5.56
N SER A 35 -19.72 -18.78 -6.69
CA SER A 35 -19.10 -18.72 -8.01
C SER A 35 -18.40 -17.37 -8.16
N TYR A 36 -17.19 -17.36 -8.74
CA TYR A 36 -16.50 -16.13 -9.10
C TYR A 36 -17.39 -15.24 -9.98
N ASP A 37 -17.48 -13.95 -9.63
CA ASP A 37 -18.19 -12.92 -10.38
C ASP A 37 -17.19 -11.83 -10.80
N PRO A 38 -16.82 -11.76 -12.10
CA PRO A 38 -15.85 -10.78 -12.58
C PRO A 38 -16.34 -9.33 -12.43
N VAL A 39 -17.66 -9.07 -12.44
CA VAL A 39 -18.19 -7.72 -12.23
C VAL A 39 -18.04 -7.29 -10.78
N ALA A 40 -18.25 -8.21 -9.83
CA ALA A 40 -18.00 -7.94 -8.41
C ALA A 40 -16.50 -7.70 -8.17
N ALA A 41 -15.63 -8.54 -8.72
CA ALA A 41 -14.18 -8.38 -8.60
C ALA A 41 -13.67 -7.05 -9.19
N LEU A 42 -14.24 -6.62 -10.33
CA LEU A 42 -13.98 -5.31 -10.94
C LEU A 42 -14.37 -4.16 -10.01
N ARG A 43 -15.57 -4.23 -9.39
CA ARG A 43 -16.03 -3.22 -8.43
C ARG A 43 -15.11 -3.15 -7.21
N ASP A 44 -14.65 -4.30 -6.72
CA ASP A 44 -13.74 -4.35 -5.58
C ASP A 44 -12.35 -3.76 -5.90
N LEU A 45 -11.82 -4.03 -7.11
CA LEU A 45 -10.58 -3.40 -7.58
C LEU A 45 -10.72 -1.88 -7.62
N VAL A 46 -11.75 -1.37 -8.30
CA VAL A 46 -11.98 0.07 -8.42
C VAL A 46 -12.19 0.73 -7.06
N ARG A 47 -12.90 0.07 -6.13
CA ARG A 47 -13.06 0.55 -4.75
C ARG A 47 -11.71 0.66 -4.05
N ARG A 48 -10.83 -0.34 -4.16
CA ARG A 48 -9.49 -0.31 -3.58
C ARG A 48 -8.63 0.79 -4.18
N ASP A 49 -8.61 0.95 -5.50
CA ASP A 49 -7.79 1.99 -6.14
C ASP A 49 -8.26 3.41 -5.75
N VAL A 50 -9.58 3.61 -5.63
CA VAL A 50 -10.13 4.87 -5.11
C VAL A 50 -9.67 5.09 -3.68
N ALA A 51 -9.88 4.12 -2.78
CA ALA A 51 -9.52 4.23 -1.36
C ALA A 51 -8.00 4.34 -1.11
N GLY A 52 -7.20 3.70 -1.96
CA GLY A 52 -5.74 3.77 -1.94
C GLY A 52 -5.23 5.19 -2.19
N GLY A 53 -5.93 5.99 -3.00
CA GLY A 53 -5.68 7.42 -3.12
C GLY A 53 -4.48 7.83 -3.99
N PHE A 54 -3.81 6.88 -4.65
CA PHE A 54 -2.61 7.15 -5.47
C PHE A 54 -2.88 7.29 -6.98
N PHE A 55 -4.00 6.77 -7.46
CA PHE A 55 -4.34 6.80 -8.88
C PHE A 55 -5.39 7.87 -9.17
N ASP A 56 -5.25 8.59 -10.28
CA ASP A 56 -6.32 9.43 -10.82
C ASP A 56 -7.40 8.59 -11.51
N ASP A 57 -8.50 9.24 -11.90
CA ASP A 57 -9.66 8.57 -12.48
C ASP A 57 -9.32 7.78 -13.76
N ASP A 58 -8.41 8.30 -14.60
CA ASP A 58 -8.01 7.66 -15.85
C ASP A 58 -7.11 6.44 -15.60
N ALA A 59 -6.18 6.52 -14.64
CA ALA A 59 -5.36 5.41 -14.21
C ALA A 59 -6.21 4.28 -13.61
N ILE A 60 -7.20 4.60 -12.77
CA ILE A 60 -8.13 3.60 -12.20
C ILE A 60 -8.90 2.87 -13.31
N LEU A 61 -9.43 3.60 -14.30
CA LEU A 61 -10.12 2.99 -15.43
C LEU A 61 -9.19 2.17 -16.32
N THR A 62 -7.93 2.61 -16.48
CA THR A 62 -6.92 1.87 -17.25
C THR A 62 -6.59 0.55 -16.55
N ASN A 63 -6.27 0.59 -15.25
CA ASN A 63 -6.02 -0.61 -14.44
C ASN A 63 -7.21 -1.58 -14.51
N ALA A 64 -8.43 -1.07 -14.35
CA ALA A 64 -9.65 -1.86 -14.47
C ALA A 64 -9.80 -2.52 -15.85
N ASN A 65 -9.45 -1.82 -16.94
CA ASN A 65 -9.47 -2.42 -18.28
C ASN A 65 -8.40 -3.51 -18.43
N ASP A 66 -7.17 -3.22 -18.02
CA ASP A 66 -6.03 -4.14 -18.18
C ASP A 66 -6.23 -5.44 -17.40
N VAL A 67 -6.82 -5.36 -16.21
CA VAL A 67 -7.07 -6.56 -15.37
C VAL A 67 -8.22 -7.42 -15.91
N PHE A 68 -9.28 -6.81 -16.47
CA PHE A 68 -10.52 -7.52 -16.78
C PHE A 68 -10.84 -7.65 -18.28
N GLU A 69 -9.99 -7.18 -19.20
CA GLU A 69 -10.29 -7.22 -20.64
C GLU A 69 -10.45 -8.63 -21.22
N GLU A 70 -9.83 -9.64 -20.59
CA GLU A 70 -9.98 -11.05 -20.97
C GLU A 70 -11.23 -11.72 -20.35
N GLU A 71 -11.78 -11.12 -19.29
CA GLU A 71 -12.88 -11.71 -18.50
C GLU A 71 -14.24 -11.10 -18.83
N LEU A 72 -14.26 -9.85 -19.26
CA LEU A 72 -15.48 -9.10 -19.55
C LEU A 72 -15.47 -8.55 -20.98
N PRO A 73 -16.59 -8.67 -21.74
CA PRO A 73 -16.71 -8.01 -23.02
C PRO A 73 -16.50 -6.49 -22.89
N ARG A 74 -15.65 -5.90 -23.75
CA ARG A 74 -15.27 -4.48 -23.69
C ARG A 74 -16.42 -3.48 -23.47
N PRO A 75 -17.60 -3.61 -24.13
CA PRO A 75 -18.72 -2.69 -23.87
C PRO A 75 -19.24 -2.78 -22.43
N LEU A 76 -19.31 -4.00 -21.86
CA LEU A 76 -19.74 -4.22 -20.48
C LEU A 76 -18.69 -3.73 -19.50
N LEU A 77 -17.42 -4.09 -19.71
CA LEU A 77 -16.30 -3.66 -18.87
C LEU A 77 -16.26 -2.13 -18.71
N ARG A 78 -16.35 -1.39 -19.82
CA ARG A 78 -16.37 0.07 -19.78
C ARG A 78 -17.52 0.63 -18.95
N VAL A 79 -18.72 0.08 -19.12
CA VAL A 79 -19.93 0.53 -18.40
C VAL A 79 -19.81 0.24 -16.91
N GLU A 80 -19.41 -0.98 -16.55
CA GLU A 80 -19.26 -1.40 -15.15
C GLU A 80 -18.12 -0.66 -14.45
N ALA A 81 -16.95 -0.50 -15.08
CA ALA A 81 -15.82 0.23 -14.50
C ALA A 81 -16.19 1.71 -14.26
N SER A 82 -16.83 2.36 -15.24
CA SER A 82 -17.28 3.76 -15.10
C SER A 82 -18.37 3.93 -14.04
N ALA A 83 -19.22 2.92 -13.85
CA ALA A 83 -20.23 2.93 -12.79
C ALA A 83 -19.60 2.70 -11.42
N ALA A 84 -18.69 1.74 -11.31
CA ALA A 84 -17.93 1.44 -10.10
C ALA A 84 -17.13 2.65 -9.63
N LEU A 85 -16.42 3.33 -10.54
CA LEU A 85 -15.62 4.51 -10.20
C LEU A 85 -16.49 5.63 -9.64
N ARG A 86 -17.61 5.94 -10.30
CA ARG A 86 -18.54 6.97 -9.82
C ARG A 86 -19.10 6.64 -8.44
N ALA A 87 -19.46 5.38 -8.19
CA ALA A 87 -19.97 4.94 -6.89
C ALA A 87 -18.87 5.04 -5.82
N ALA A 88 -17.70 4.46 -6.06
CA ALA A 88 -16.59 4.47 -5.13
C ALA A 88 -16.12 5.89 -4.78
N LEU A 89 -16.03 6.80 -5.75
CA LEU A 89 -15.70 8.21 -5.49
C LEU A 89 -16.80 8.93 -4.69
N ALA A 90 -18.07 8.60 -4.90
CA ALA A 90 -19.16 9.19 -4.13
C ALA A 90 -19.12 8.72 -2.67
N ASP A 91 -18.90 7.42 -2.45
CA ASP A 91 -18.77 6.83 -1.11
C ASP A 91 -17.53 7.35 -0.38
N HIS A 92 -16.39 7.45 -1.07
CA HIS A 92 -15.15 7.99 -0.51
C HIS A 92 -15.29 9.45 -0.09
N ARG A 93 -15.86 10.31 -0.96
CA ARG A 93 -16.16 11.71 -0.60
C ARG A 93 -17.17 11.82 0.55
N ALA A 94 -18.08 10.86 0.67
CA ALA A 94 -19.02 10.84 1.77
C ALA A 94 -18.32 10.52 3.10
N ALA A 95 -17.40 9.54 3.10
CA ALA A 95 -16.59 9.15 4.25
C ALA A 95 -15.61 10.26 4.68
N GLU A 96 -14.95 10.94 3.73
CA GLU A 96 -13.98 12.01 4.00
C GLU A 96 -14.52 13.13 4.89
N ARG A 97 -15.84 13.37 4.87
CA ARG A 97 -16.51 14.40 5.70
C ARG A 97 -16.47 14.11 7.19
N ASP A 98 -16.34 12.84 7.56
CA ASP A 98 -16.36 12.38 8.95
C ASP A 98 -14.95 12.09 9.48
N TRP A 99 -13.90 12.29 8.66
CA TRP A 99 -12.52 12.07 9.05
C TRP A 99 -12.00 13.24 9.90
N SER A 100 -11.14 12.92 10.86
CA SER A 100 -10.41 13.91 11.66
C SER A 100 -9.53 14.81 10.78
N ASP A 101 -9.21 16.01 11.28
CA ASP A 101 -8.34 16.97 10.58
C ASP A 101 -6.99 16.36 10.20
N MET A 102 -6.46 15.48 11.06
CA MET A 102 -5.27 14.68 10.82
C MET A 102 -5.62 13.19 10.81
N THR A 103 -5.36 12.51 9.70
CA THR A 103 -5.48 11.05 9.56
C THR A 103 -4.14 10.35 9.74
N ASP A 104 -4.13 9.02 9.87
CA ASP A 104 -2.87 8.28 9.90
C ASP A 104 -2.14 8.33 8.55
N CYS A 105 -2.85 8.48 7.43
CA CYS A 105 -2.22 8.69 6.13
C CYS A 105 -1.54 10.07 6.03
N ASP A 106 -2.10 11.11 6.64
CA ASP A 106 -1.45 12.44 6.70
C ASP A 106 -0.17 12.39 7.56
N ARG A 107 -0.20 11.63 8.67
CA ARG A 107 0.99 11.36 9.51
C ARG A 107 2.05 10.56 8.76
N LEU A 108 1.62 9.57 7.98
CA LEU A 108 2.49 8.76 7.14
C LEU A 108 3.17 9.60 6.07
N ASP A 109 2.43 10.49 5.41
CA ASP A 109 2.96 11.45 4.44
C ASP A 109 4.05 12.33 5.11
N ALA A 110 3.76 12.90 6.29
CA ALA A 110 4.74 13.69 7.04
C ALA A 110 5.99 12.91 7.47
N ALA A 111 5.82 11.64 7.90
CA ALA A 111 6.94 10.79 8.28
C ALA A 111 7.84 10.44 7.09
N PHE A 112 7.26 10.20 5.91
CA PHE A 112 8.04 9.95 4.69
C PHE A 112 8.81 11.21 4.25
N ASP A 113 8.20 12.40 4.35
CA ASP A 113 8.90 13.67 4.08
C ASP A 113 10.06 13.92 5.06
N ALA A 114 9.90 13.54 6.32
CA ALA A 114 10.96 13.62 7.31
C ALA A 114 12.13 12.67 6.99
N LEU A 115 11.83 11.43 6.59
CA LEU A 115 12.83 10.45 6.15
C LEU A 115 13.67 10.95 4.97
N GLU A 116 13.01 11.55 3.96
CA GLU A 116 13.69 12.16 2.81
C GLU A 116 14.66 13.27 3.24
N THR A 117 14.23 14.10 4.20
CA THR A 117 15.06 15.18 4.74
C THR A 117 16.32 14.65 5.45
N GLU A 118 16.27 13.42 5.97
CA GLU A 118 17.40 12.75 6.62
C GLU A 118 18.26 11.89 5.68
N GLY A 119 18.03 11.95 4.36
CA GLY A 119 18.80 11.18 3.39
C GLY A 119 18.36 9.71 3.26
N ILE A 120 17.10 9.41 3.59
CA ILE A 120 16.47 8.12 3.34
C ILE A 120 15.49 8.28 2.18
N VAL A 121 15.74 7.62 1.05
CA VAL A 121 14.78 7.62 -0.08
C VAL A 121 13.51 6.90 0.34
N ALA A 122 12.41 7.63 0.47
CA ALA A 122 11.14 7.15 0.98
C ALA A 122 10.06 7.19 -0.11
N ARG A 123 9.53 6.01 -0.48
CA ARG A 123 8.52 5.91 -1.55
C ARG A 123 7.24 5.23 -1.09
N GLN A 124 6.13 5.90 -1.35
CA GLN A 124 4.80 5.38 -1.07
C GLN A 124 4.18 4.75 -2.32
N ASN A 125 3.48 3.64 -2.15
CA ASN A 125 2.78 2.92 -3.22
C ASN A 125 3.70 2.63 -4.43
N PHE A 126 4.94 2.26 -4.12
CA PHE A 126 6.04 2.16 -5.07
C PHE A 126 6.07 0.80 -5.74
N THR A 127 5.88 0.79 -7.07
CA THR A 127 5.81 -0.41 -7.91
C THR A 127 4.69 -1.38 -7.54
N CYS A 128 4.51 -2.45 -8.33
CA CYS A 128 3.43 -3.40 -8.11
C CYS A 128 3.66 -4.34 -6.90
N CYS A 129 4.91 -4.67 -6.56
CA CYS A 129 5.23 -5.61 -5.49
C CYS A 129 6.65 -5.41 -4.93
N GLY A 130 6.96 -6.05 -3.80
CA GLY A 130 8.26 -5.89 -3.12
C GLY A 130 9.48 -6.28 -3.97
N THR A 131 9.35 -7.27 -4.87
CA THR A 131 10.45 -7.67 -5.75
C THR A 131 10.74 -6.62 -6.83
N CYS A 132 9.71 -5.99 -7.40
CA CYS A 132 9.89 -4.88 -8.34
C CYS A 132 10.48 -3.68 -7.61
N GLY A 133 9.93 -3.33 -6.45
CA GLY A 133 10.42 -2.21 -5.64
C GLY A 133 11.89 -2.35 -5.25
N ALA A 134 12.32 -3.54 -4.81
CA ALA A 134 13.72 -3.80 -4.46
C ALA A 134 14.68 -3.69 -5.66
N SER A 135 14.18 -3.86 -6.88
CA SER A 135 14.97 -3.66 -8.10
C SER A 135 15.00 -2.18 -8.53
N GLU A 136 13.86 -1.49 -8.47
CA GLU A 136 13.69 -0.13 -9.01
C GLU A 136 14.18 0.95 -8.04
N ILE A 137 14.18 0.70 -6.73
CA ILE A 137 14.60 1.70 -5.73
C ILE A 137 16.07 2.11 -5.90
N TRP A 138 16.91 1.22 -6.42
CA TRP A 138 18.32 1.52 -6.67
C TRP A 138 18.52 2.54 -7.79
N ASP A 139 17.68 2.53 -8.82
CA ASP A 139 17.74 3.51 -9.90
C ASP A 139 17.48 4.93 -9.37
N GLU A 140 16.57 5.06 -8.41
CA GLU A 140 16.29 6.35 -7.75
C GLU A 140 17.45 6.79 -6.84
N ILE A 141 18.03 5.86 -6.07
CA ILE A 141 19.20 6.13 -5.22
C ILE A 141 20.37 6.60 -6.08
N GLU A 142 20.66 5.90 -7.18
CA GLU A 142 21.73 6.27 -8.11
C GLU A 142 21.49 7.64 -8.73
N THR A 143 20.24 7.96 -9.09
CA THR A 143 19.86 9.28 -9.61
C THR A 143 20.10 10.38 -8.57
N ALA A 144 19.62 10.19 -7.34
CA ALA A 144 19.82 11.16 -6.25
C ALA A 144 21.31 11.38 -5.94
N GLN A 145 22.10 10.30 -5.90
CA GLN A 145 23.54 10.38 -5.69
C GLN A 145 24.26 11.12 -6.85
N ALA A 146 23.84 10.89 -8.09
CA ALA A 146 24.37 11.61 -9.25
C ALA A 146 24.08 13.13 -9.20
N GLU A 147 22.99 13.52 -8.56
CA GLU A 147 22.62 14.91 -8.28
C GLU A 147 23.34 15.50 -7.05
N GLY A 148 24.15 14.70 -6.37
CA GLY A 148 24.94 15.12 -5.20
C GLY A 148 24.17 15.05 -3.88
N VAL A 149 23.02 14.38 -3.85
CA VAL A 149 22.28 14.09 -2.61
C VAL A 149 22.96 12.94 -1.88
N ALA A 150 23.24 13.13 -0.60
CA ALA A 150 23.72 12.06 0.26
C ALA A 150 22.54 11.14 0.62
N VAL A 151 22.60 9.89 0.15
CA VAL A 151 21.61 8.86 0.44
C VAL A 151 22.24 7.78 1.30
N GLU A 152 21.62 7.49 2.43
CA GLU A 152 22.10 6.52 3.42
C GLU A 152 21.31 5.21 3.39
N GLY A 153 20.05 5.27 2.95
CA GLY A 153 19.18 4.11 2.84
C GLY A 153 17.86 4.41 2.13
N TYR A 154 16.93 3.47 2.22
CA TYR A 154 15.61 3.60 1.63
C TYR A 154 14.51 2.98 2.51
N ALA A 155 13.29 3.44 2.28
CA ALA A 155 12.05 2.89 2.83
C ALA A 155 10.96 2.90 1.77
N PHE A 156 10.23 1.81 1.57
CA PHE A 156 9.06 1.84 0.69
C PHE A 156 7.98 0.84 1.07
N PHE A 157 6.74 1.15 0.72
CA PHE A 157 5.66 0.18 0.62
C PHE A 157 5.13 0.16 -0.82
N HIS A 158 4.67 -0.99 -1.28
CA HIS A 158 4.23 -1.19 -2.66
C HIS A 158 2.71 -1.22 -2.79
N MET A 159 2.19 -1.28 -4.03
CA MET A 159 0.74 -1.27 -4.29
C MET A 159 -0.04 -2.33 -3.50
N GLN A 160 0.48 -3.56 -3.40
CA GLN A 160 -0.20 -4.61 -2.61
C GLN A 160 -0.22 -4.33 -1.09
N ASP A 161 0.73 -3.55 -0.56
CA ASP A 161 0.67 -3.14 0.86
C ASP A 161 -0.41 -2.07 1.05
N THR A 162 -0.56 -1.15 0.09
CA THR A 162 -1.68 -0.19 0.07
C THR A 162 -3.02 -0.92 0.06
N GLU A 163 -3.18 -1.93 -0.80
CA GLU A 163 -4.39 -2.75 -0.85
C GLU A 163 -4.68 -3.43 0.50
N SER A 164 -3.65 -4.04 1.09
CA SER A 164 -3.71 -4.68 2.42
C SER A 164 -4.13 -3.67 3.50
N ALA A 165 -3.56 -2.47 3.50
CA ALA A 165 -3.89 -1.43 4.46
C ALA A 165 -5.33 -0.89 4.29
N VAL A 166 -5.78 -0.70 3.04
CA VAL A 166 -7.18 -0.37 2.71
C VAL A 166 -8.16 -1.45 3.21
N GLU A 167 -7.73 -2.72 3.24
CA GLU A 167 -8.52 -3.84 3.77
C GLU A 167 -8.40 -4.02 5.29
N GLY A 168 -7.62 -3.17 5.97
CA GLY A 168 -7.48 -3.17 7.43
C GLY A 168 -6.47 -4.19 7.96
N HIS A 169 -5.56 -4.67 7.12
CA HIS A 169 -4.52 -5.64 7.48
C HIS A 169 -3.18 -4.99 7.86
N GLY A 170 -3.15 -3.67 8.03
CA GLY A 170 -1.95 -2.90 8.31
C GLY A 170 -1.09 -2.64 7.08
N LEU A 171 -0.04 -1.85 7.27
CA LEU A 171 0.94 -1.47 6.25
C LEU A 171 2.31 -2.05 6.58
N TYR A 172 3.07 -2.47 5.58
CA TYR A 172 4.42 -3.01 5.78
C TYR A 172 5.42 -2.27 4.91
N LEU A 173 6.56 -1.88 5.48
CA LEU A 173 7.62 -1.17 4.77
C LEU A 173 8.81 -2.11 4.56
N ASN A 174 9.29 -2.14 3.32
CA ASN A 174 10.62 -2.64 2.99
C ASN A 174 11.63 -1.53 3.27
N TYR A 175 12.84 -1.90 3.69
CA TYR A 175 13.91 -0.96 3.96
C TYR A 175 15.27 -1.59 3.69
N GLY A 176 16.29 -0.74 3.58
CA GLY A 176 17.67 -1.15 3.43
C GLY A 176 18.62 0.04 3.48
N ALA A 177 19.93 -0.25 3.54
CA ALA A 177 20.98 0.75 3.55
C ALA A 177 21.76 0.75 2.23
N CYS A 178 22.36 1.89 1.88
CA CYS A 178 23.34 1.99 0.81
C CYS A 178 24.69 1.39 1.22
N GLU A 179 25.03 1.47 2.51
CA GLU A 179 26.19 0.78 3.07
C GLU A 179 25.93 -0.73 3.16
N GLN A 180 26.95 -1.52 2.87
CA GLN A 180 26.85 -2.98 2.92
C GLN A 180 26.88 -3.48 4.36
N GLY A 181 25.93 -4.36 4.70
CA GLY A 181 25.91 -5.08 5.96
C GLY A 181 24.57 -5.00 6.65
N GLU A 182 24.25 -6.05 7.41
CA GLU A 182 23.00 -6.14 8.17
C GLU A 182 22.88 -5.02 9.22
N GLU A 183 23.98 -4.71 9.92
CA GLU A 183 24.01 -3.65 10.94
C GLU A 183 23.62 -2.27 10.36
N ALA A 184 24.11 -1.94 9.16
CA ALA A 184 23.76 -0.68 8.49
C ALA A 184 22.27 -0.63 8.12
N ALA A 185 21.73 -1.71 7.59
CA ALA A 185 20.31 -1.80 7.25
C ALA A 185 19.40 -1.73 8.49
N VAL A 186 19.75 -2.43 9.57
CA VAL A 186 19.04 -2.36 10.86
C VAL A 186 19.10 -0.96 11.46
N ALA A 187 20.23 -0.25 11.35
CA ALA A 187 20.33 1.15 11.77
C ALA A 187 19.36 2.06 11.00
N ILE A 188 19.21 1.87 9.68
CA ILE A 188 18.19 2.56 8.89
C ILE A 188 16.77 2.18 9.35
N GLY A 189 16.52 0.89 9.64
CA GLY A 189 15.25 0.42 10.18
C GLY A 189 14.84 1.14 11.48
N HIS A 190 15.79 1.34 12.40
CA HIS A 190 15.56 2.08 13.64
C HIS A 190 15.19 3.55 13.39
N ARG A 191 15.85 4.21 12.43
CA ARG A 191 15.51 5.60 12.04
C ARG A 191 14.12 5.71 11.44
N ILE A 192 13.72 4.73 10.62
CA ILE A 192 12.37 4.65 10.06
C ILE A 192 11.33 4.52 11.18
N VAL A 193 11.56 3.61 12.13
CA VAL A 193 10.68 3.45 13.29
C VAL A 193 10.60 4.73 14.12
N GLU A 194 11.74 5.37 14.39
CA GLU A 194 11.79 6.62 15.15
C GLU A 194 10.95 7.72 14.48
N GLN A 195 11.07 7.90 13.16
CA GLN A 195 10.28 8.91 12.44
C GLN A 195 8.78 8.58 12.43
N LEU A 196 8.41 7.32 12.17
CA LEU A 196 7.00 6.91 12.21
C LEU A 196 6.39 7.16 13.60
N GLU A 197 7.09 6.80 14.68
CA GLU A 197 6.62 6.99 16.05
C GLU A 197 6.61 8.46 16.47
N ALA A 198 7.58 9.27 16.03
CA ALA A 198 7.59 10.72 16.24
C ALA A 198 6.36 11.40 15.61
N HIS A 199 5.85 10.87 14.50
CA HIS A 199 4.61 11.31 13.86
C HIS A 199 3.34 10.64 14.42
N GLY A 200 3.45 9.87 15.49
CA GLY A 200 2.33 9.29 16.23
C GLY A 200 1.76 8.00 15.64
N LEU A 201 2.51 7.34 14.74
CA LEU A 201 2.16 6.02 14.22
C LEU A 201 2.69 4.93 15.15
N THR A 202 1.96 3.80 15.22
CA THR A 202 2.41 2.64 16.00
C THR A 202 3.10 1.64 15.08
N THR A 203 4.33 1.28 15.40
CA THR A 203 5.14 0.33 14.62
C THR A 203 5.18 -1.06 15.25
N GLN A 204 5.43 -2.06 14.42
CA GLN A 204 5.66 -3.45 14.80
C GLN A 204 6.89 -3.95 14.04
N TRP A 205 8.02 -4.04 14.75
CA TRP A 205 9.27 -4.54 14.19
C TRP A 205 10.16 -5.08 15.33
N ASP A 206 10.85 -6.18 15.08
CA ASP A 206 11.68 -6.90 16.07
C ASP A 206 13.18 -6.59 15.96
N GLY A 207 13.55 -5.66 15.08
CA GLY A 207 14.94 -5.29 14.83
C GLY A 207 15.69 -6.24 13.90
N GLN A 208 15.03 -7.22 13.27
CA GLN A 208 15.66 -8.15 12.34
C GLN A 208 15.52 -7.68 10.89
N LEU A 209 16.58 -7.87 10.10
CA LEU A 209 16.63 -7.44 8.69
C LEU A 209 15.59 -8.15 7.83
N GLU A 210 15.32 -9.43 8.11
CA GLU A 210 14.38 -10.24 7.36
C GLU A 210 12.92 -9.84 7.60
N GLN A 211 12.64 -9.09 8.66
CA GLN A 211 11.32 -8.62 9.01
C GLN A 211 11.07 -7.20 8.47
N ARG A 212 9.97 -7.05 7.75
CA ARG A 212 9.47 -5.74 7.30
C ARG A 212 8.96 -4.95 8.50
N ILE A 213 9.01 -3.62 8.41
CA ILE A 213 8.48 -2.75 9.46
C ILE A 213 6.96 -2.67 9.28
N GLY A 214 6.20 -3.25 10.21
CA GLY A 214 4.75 -3.14 10.23
C GLY A 214 4.29 -1.81 10.84
N VAL A 215 3.22 -1.24 10.33
CA VAL A 215 2.58 -0.02 10.84
C VAL A 215 1.10 -0.28 11.04
N SER A 216 0.63 -0.08 12.26
CA SER A 216 -0.80 -0.16 12.61
C SER A 216 -1.44 1.20 12.38
N LEU A 217 -2.34 1.26 11.40
CA LEU A 217 -2.99 2.51 10.99
C LEU A 217 -4.39 2.27 10.44
N GLU A 218 -5.24 3.29 10.52
CA GLU A 218 -6.51 3.31 9.79
C GLU A 218 -6.32 4.00 8.43
N TRP A 219 -6.46 3.25 7.33
CA TRP A 219 -6.20 3.81 6.01
C TRP A 219 -7.31 4.77 5.57
N LYS A 220 -7.00 6.06 5.65
CA LYS A 220 -7.89 7.18 5.31
C LYS A 220 -7.15 8.21 4.45
N LYS A 221 -6.66 7.78 3.27
CA LYS A 221 -5.96 8.69 2.35
C LYS A 221 -6.95 9.61 1.64
N ARG A 222 -6.73 10.92 1.77
CA ARG A 222 -7.55 11.95 1.13
C ARG A 222 -7.23 12.04 -0.34
N ARG A 223 -8.26 12.23 -1.18
CA ARG A 223 -8.10 12.47 -2.63
C ARG A 223 -8.15 13.95 -3.00
N SER A 224 -8.38 14.82 -2.02
CA SER A 224 -8.39 16.26 -2.19
C SER A 224 -7.43 16.90 -1.18
N ALA A 225 -6.74 17.95 -1.60
CA ALA A 225 -5.86 18.70 -0.71
C ALA A 225 -6.69 19.40 0.37
N VAL A 226 -6.38 19.13 1.64
CA VAL A 226 -6.95 19.83 2.79
C VAL A 226 -5.84 20.67 3.41
N LEU A 227 -6.11 21.95 3.67
CA LEU A 227 -5.19 22.79 4.44
C LEU A 227 -5.36 22.43 5.92
N ILE A 228 -4.37 21.72 6.48
CA ILE A 228 -4.30 21.50 7.92
C ILE A 228 -3.83 22.81 8.55
N GLN A 229 -4.59 23.33 9.52
CA GLN A 229 -4.19 24.49 10.30
C GLN A 229 -3.48 23.99 11.56
N ASP A 230 -2.24 24.46 11.77
CA ASP A 230 -1.39 24.17 12.94
C ASP A 230 -2.01 24.64 14.27
#